data_AF-A0A7Z9UDX1-F1
#
_entry.id   AF-A0A7Z9UDX1-F1
#
_cell.length_a   1.000
_cell.length_b   1.000
_cell.length_c   1.000
_cell.angle_alpha   90.00
_cell.angle_beta   90.00
_cell.angle_gamma   90.00
#
_symmetry.space_group_name_H-M   'P 1'
#
loop_
_entity.id
_entity.type
_entity.pdbx_description
1 polymer ?
#
loop_
_entity_poly.entity_id
_entity_poly.type
_entity_poly.pdbx_seq_one_letter_code
_entity_poly.pdbx_strand_id
1 'polypeptide(L)'
;MNYETLFHTITQDSRYQSNLDWGEPRPGHPEGTVRAHLIELEENLYRLRSHLSEEAYWKLKVLVHVHDTFKKDASKGVAIEDPRSHASLARRFLEEYCQDRDLLLMVQYHDEPFALYRQHMLKGRVNLSRLNKLRDSIQDWKLFLRFLLVDGYTPGKSLEPLLWSLENLALPLGLEPNMRLWLAALTEGREFQCA
;
A
#
# COMPACT_ATOMS: atom_id res chain seq x y z
N MET A 1 13.49 11.40 12.73
CA MET A 1 12.36 10.74 13.41
C MET A 1 12.70 9.27 13.60
N ASN A 2 12.26 8.61 14.66
CA ASN A 2 12.45 7.16 14.85
C ASN A 2 11.15 6.42 14.45
N TYR A 3 11.18 5.71 13.32
CA TYR A 3 10.01 5.02 12.77
C TYR A 3 9.66 3.73 13.51
N GLU A 4 10.62 3.09 14.19
CA GLU A 4 10.37 1.95 15.07
C GLU A 4 9.53 2.37 16.28
N THR A 5 9.93 3.47 16.94
CA THR A 5 9.14 4.04 18.04
C THR A 5 7.74 4.44 17.57
N LEU A 6 7.63 5.09 16.40
CA LEU A 6 6.34 5.45 15.80
C LEU A 6 5.44 4.23 15.59
N PHE A 7 5.98 3.16 15.02
CA PHE A 7 5.27 1.90 14.81
C PHE A 7 4.76 1.31 16.14
N HIS A 8 5.61 1.25 17.17
CA HIS A 8 5.20 0.76 18.49
C HIS A 8 4.12 1.62 19.14
N THR A 9 4.20 2.94 19.00
CA THR A 9 3.14 3.85 19.49
C THR A 9 1.81 3.61 18.77
N ILE A 10 1.80 3.54 17.45
CA ILE A 10 0.59 3.32 16.63
C ILE A 10 -0.09 2.00 17.01
N THR A 11 0.69 0.92 17.13
CA THR A 11 0.15 -0.42 17.38
C THR A 11 -0.44 -0.61 18.78
N GLN A 12 -0.13 0.31 19.69
CA GLN A 12 -0.71 0.37 21.03
C GLN A 12 -1.97 1.23 21.12
N ASP A 13 -2.30 2.02 20.09
CA ASP A 13 -3.51 2.86 20.09
C ASP A 13 -4.77 2.01 19.98
N SER A 14 -5.77 2.31 20.82
CA SER A 14 -7.02 1.54 20.88
C SER A 14 -7.85 1.64 19.61
N ARG A 15 -7.78 2.76 18.87
CA ARG A 15 -8.47 2.93 17.58
C ARG A 15 -7.91 1.98 16.53
N TYR A 16 -6.58 1.85 16.49
CA TYR A 16 -5.92 0.85 15.65
C TYR A 16 -6.33 -0.58 16.04
N GLN A 17 -6.22 -0.93 17.33
CA GLN A 17 -6.54 -2.29 17.81
C GLN A 17 -7.99 -2.68 17.55
N SER A 18 -8.94 -1.76 17.76
CA SER A 18 -10.39 -2.00 17.59
C SER A 18 -10.83 -2.28 16.15
N ASN A 19 -9.93 -2.04 15.19
CA ASN A 19 -10.17 -2.16 13.76
C ASN A 19 -9.53 -3.41 13.14
N LEU A 20 -8.61 -4.09 13.83
CA LEU A 20 -7.86 -5.21 13.27
C LEU A 20 -8.72 -6.42 12.89
N ASP A 21 -9.75 -6.69 13.67
CA ASP A 21 -10.62 -7.86 13.47
C ASP A 21 -11.81 -7.55 12.55
N TRP A 22 -11.79 -6.39 11.87
CA TRP A 22 -12.79 -6.07 10.87
C TRP A 22 -12.46 -6.72 9.52
N GLY A 23 -13.48 -7.27 8.87
CA GLY A 23 -13.43 -7.79 7.52
C GLY A 23 -13.88 -9.24 7.44
N GLU A 24 -14.28 -9.65 6.25
CA GLU A 24 -14.68 -11.02 5.92
C GLU A 24 -14.05 -11.40 4.56
N PRO A 25 -13.78 -12.70 4.31
CA PRO A 25 -13.23 -13.19 3.05
C PRO A 25 -14.00 -12.70 1.83
N ARG A 26 -13.28 -12.20 0.81
CA ARG A 26 -13.86 -11.67 -0.45
C ARG A 26 -12.85 -11.72 -1.59
N PRO A 27 -13.27 -11.58 -2.87
CA PRO A 27 -12.33 -11.51 -3.98
C PRO A 27 -11.27 -10.42 -3.78
N GLY A 28 -10.00 -10.76 -4.00
CA GLY A 28 -8.85 -9.88 -3.73
C GLY A 28 -8.38 -9.84 -2.27
N HIS A 29 -9.19 -10.34 -1.33
CA HIS A 29 -8.89 -10.41 0.10
C HIS A 29 -9.47 -11.69 0.72
N PRO A 30 -9.02 -12.89 0.30
CA PRO A 30 -9.52 -14.16 0.82
C PRO A 30 -9.24 -14.36 2.32
N GLU A 31 -8.22 -13.70 2.87
CA GLU A 31 -7.85 -13.68 4.28
C GLU A 31 -8.88 -12.97 5.17
N GLY A 32 -9.66 -12.07 4.59
CA GLY A 32 -10.82 -11.42 5.19
C GLY A 32 -10.51 -10.23 6.10
N THR A 33 -9.98 -10.49 7.29
CA THR A 33 -9.77 -9.46 8.32
C THR A 33 -8.52 -8.63 8.05
N VAL A 34 -8.49 -7.37 8.54
CA VAL A 34 -7.29 -6.52 8.49
C VAL A 34 -6.09 -7.23 9.14
N ARG A 35 -6.29 -7.90 10.29
CA ARG A 35 -5.24 -8.65 10.97
C ARG A 35 -4.64 -9.75 10.10
N ALA A 36 -5.48 -10.53 9.43
CA ALA A 36 -5.01 -11.60 8.55
C ALA A 36 -4.26 -11.03 7.34
N HIS A 37 -4.73 -9.91 6.76
CA HIS A 37 -4.03 -9.20 5.70
C HIS A 37 -2.64 -8.75 6.13
N LEU A 38 -2.52 -8.16 7.33
CA LEU A 38 -1.22 -7.74 7.87
C LEU A 38 -0.20 -8.88 7.98
N ILE A 39 -0.63 -10.11 8.31
CA ILE A 39 0.27 -11.26 8.36
C ILE A 39 0.89 -11.54 6.98
N GLU A 40 0.09 -11.48 5.92
CA GLU A 40 0.57 -11.67 4.55
C GLU A 40 1.52 -10.53 4.13
N LEU A 41 1.19 -9.29 4.51
CA LEU A 41 2.01 -8.12 4.20
C LEU A 41 3.36 -8.16 4.95
N GLU A 42 3.37 -8.59 6.21
CA GLU A 42 4.60 -8.73 6.99
C GLU A 42 5.52 -9.81 6.41
N GLU A 43 4.97 -10.90 5.87
CA GLU A 43 5.73 -11.93 5.15
C GLU A 43 6.36 -11.37 3.87
N ASN A 44 5.62 -10.58 3.09
CA ASN A 44 6.18 -9.89 1.92
C ASN A 44 7.28 -8.89 2.31
N LEU A 45 7.08 -8.15 3.39
CA LEU A 45 8.08 -7.22 3.90
C LEU A 45 9.35 -7.94 4.38
N TYR A 46 9.20 -9.12 5.02
CA TYR A 46 10.33 -9.96 5.43
C TYR A 46 11.15 -10.42 4.22
N ARG A 47 10.51 -10.84 3.13
CA ARG A 47 11.20 -11.24 1.88
C ARG A 47 11.99 -10.09 1.25
N LEU A 48 11.48 -8.86 1.32
CA LEU A 48 12.18 -7.69 0.82
C LEU A 48 13.29 -7.18 1.74
N ARG A 49 13.46 -7.74 2.94
CA ARG A 49 14.32 -7.18 4.00
C ARG A 49 15.76 -6.92 3.56
N SER A 50 16.36 -7.82 2.79
CA SER A 50 17.73 -7.69 2.27
C SER A 50 17.90 -6.52 1.29
N HIS A 51 16.80 -5.96 0.76
CA HIS A 51 16.77 -4.84 -0.17
C HIS A 51 16.37 -3.51 0.48
N LEU A 52 16.31 -3.46 1.81
CA LEU A 52 15.84 -2.33 2.61
C LEU A 52 16.92 -1.85 3.58
N SER A 53 17.06 -0.52 3.70
CA SER A 53 17.71 0.07 4.87
C SER A 53 16.81 -0.08 6.10
N GLU A 54 17.39 0.08 7.30
CA GLU A 54 16.61 0.09 8.55
C GLU A 54 15.48 1.11 8.51
N GLU A 55 15.77 2.34 8.05
CA GLU A 55 14.75 3.38 7.96
C GLU A 55 13.63 3.00 7.00
N ALA A 56 13.95 2.48 5.80
CA ALA A 56 12.95 2.08 4.82
C ALA A 56 12.10 0.91 5.32
N TYR A 57 12.69 -0.04 6.03
CA TYR A 57 11.97 -1.15 6.65
C TYR A 57 10.92 -0.65 7.65
N TRP A 58 11.31 0.25 8.56
CA TRP A 58 10.38 0.77 9.56
C TRP A 58 9.32 1.69 8.97
N LYS A 59 9.65 2.48 7.93
CA LYS A 59 8.64 3.22 7.17
C LYS A 59 7.62 2.29 6.52
N LEU A 60 8.06 1.20 5.89
CA LEU A 60 7.16 0.20 5.30
C LEU A 60 6.30 -0.49 6.37
N LYS A 61 6.85 -0.84 7.54
CA LYS A 61 6.08 -1.33 8.69
C LYS A 61 4.95 -0.36 9.05
N VAL A 62 5.24 0.93 9.16
CA VAL A 62 4.19 1.94 9.45
C VAL A 62 3.13 1.96 8.35
N LEU A 63 3.51 2.00 7.06
CA LEU A 63 2.56 2.00 5.95
C LEU A 63 1.68 0.75 5.93
N VAL A 64 2.28 -0.44 6.05
CA VAL A 64 1.60 -1.74 6.12
C VAL A 64 0.54 -1.72 7.20
N HIS A 65 0.90 -1.28 8.40
CA HIS A 65 -0.02 -1.32 9.53
C HIS A 65 -1.10 -0.25 9.50
N VAL A 66 -0.91 0.86 8.79
CA VAL A 66 -1.83 2.00 8.84
C VAL A 66 -2.80 2.06 7.66
N HIS A 67 -2.34 1.75 6.43
CA HIS A 67 -3.06 2.12 5.20
C HIS A 67 -4.53 1.65 5.15
N ASP A 68 -4.78 0.44 5.69
CA ASP A 68 -6.07 -0.24 5.63
C ASP A 68 -6.82 -0.30 6.96
N THR A 69 -6.23 0.19 8.07
CA THR A 69 -6.79 0.04 9.42
C THR A 69 -8.23 0.55 9.51
N PHE A 70 -8.51 1.71 8.94
CA PHE A 70 -9.78 2.41 9.13
C PHE A 70 -10.85 2.06 8.09
N LYS A 71 -10.75 0.90 7.42
CA LYS A 71 -11.74 0.43 6.45
C LYS A 71 -13.14 0.25 7.05
N LYS A 72 -13.24 -0.14 8.33
CA LYS A 72 -14.51 -0.24 9.07
C LYS A 72 -15.26 1.08 9.17
N ASP A 73 -14.52 2.16 9.41
CA ASP A 73 -15.05 3.49 9.72
C ASP A 73 -15.31 4.32 8.45
N ALA A 74 -14.87 3.82 7.29
CA ALA A 74 -14.94 4.51 6.02
C ALA A 74 -16.32 4.42 5.34
N SER A 75 -16.66 5.48 4.60
CA SER A 75 -17.79 5.45 3.68
C SER A 75 -17.43 4.67 2.42
N LYS A 76 -18.29 3.73 2.01
CA LYS A 76 -18.05 2.92 0.81
C LYS A 76 -18.25 3.74 -0.47
N GLY A 77 -17.39 3.51 -1.47
CA GLY A 77 -17.56 4.06 -2.83
C GLY A 77 -17.21 5.54 -3.00
N VAL A 78 -16.62 6.18 -1.99
CA VAL A 78 -16.15 7.57 -2.08
C VAL A 78 -14.78 7.65 -2.75
N ALA A 79 -14.42 8.84 -3.24
CA ALA A 79 -13.10 9.09 -3.80
C ALA A 79 -12.00 8.99 -2.73
N ILE A 80 -10.76 8.70 -3.13
CA ILE A 80 -9.66 8.49 -2.18
C ILE A 80 -9.37 9.72 -1.30
N GLU A 81 -9.61 10.93 -1.81
CA GLU A 81 -9.44 12.18 -1.08
C GLU A 81 -10.68 12.61 -0.27
N ASP A 82 -11.79 11.88 -0.37
CA ASP A 82 -12.96 12.15 0.46
C ASP A 82 -12.55 12.04 1.94
N PRO A 83 -12.93 12.99 2.82
CA PRO A 83 -12.57 12.92 4.24
C PRO A 83 -13.03 11.64 4.94
N ARG A 84 -14.00 10.91 4.38
CA ARG A 84 -14.52 9.64 4.88
C ARG A 84 -13.99 8.41 4.12
N SER A 85 -13.04 8.56 3.21
CA SER A 85 -12.31 7.41 2.66
C SER A 85 -11.45 6.77 3.74
N HIS A 86 -11.16 5.47 3.61
CA HIS A 86 -10.27 4.78 4.58
C HIS A 86 -8.87 5.38 4.56
N ALA A 87 -8.36 5.77 3.39
CA ALA A 87 -7.06 6.42 3.24
C ALA A 87 -6.99 7.79 3.94
N SER A 88 -8.04 8.62 3.84
CA SER A 88 -8.11 9.91 4.54
C SER A 88 -8.23 9.73 6.06
N LEU A 89 -8.96 8.70 6.52
CA LEU A 89 -9.04 8.35 7.93
C LEU A 89 -7.69 7.87 8.47
N ALA A 90 -7.03 6.94 7.76
CA ALA A 90 -5.72 6.41 8.09
C ALA A 90 -4.64 7.49 8.12
N ARG A 91 -4.63 8.40 7.12
CA ARG A 91 -3.72 9.54 7.09
C ARG A 91 -3.92 10.45 8.31
N ARG A 92 -5.17 10.84 8.60
CA ARG A 92 -5.46 11.73 9.75
C ARG A 92 -5.02 11.11 11.06
N PHE A 93 -5.26 9.81 11.23
CA PHE A 93 -4.77 9.08 12.38
C PHE A 93 -3.23 9.12 12.47
N LEU A 94 -2.51 8.84 11.37
CA LEU A 94 -1.05 8.87 11.37
C LEU A 94 -0.47 10.28 11.62
N GLU A 95 -1.14 11.32 11.13
CA GLU A 95 -0.74 12.72 11.29
C GLU A 95 -0.70 13.16 12.76
N GLU A 96 -1.44 12.49 13.65
CA GLU A 96 -1.36 12.73 15.11
C GLU A 96 0.01 12.33 15.71
N TYR A 97 0.76 11.44 15.05
CA TYR A 97 2.03 10.89 15.54
C TYR A 97 3.24 11.22 14.66
N CYS A 98 3.01 11.64 13.42
CA CYS A 98 4.00 11.73 12.36
C CYS A 98 3.87 13.03 11.57
N GLN A 99 5.00 13.72 11.35
CA GLN A 99 5.08 14.91 10.50
C GLN A 99 5.79 14.65 9.16
N ASP A 100 6.17 13.39 8.86
CA ASP A 100 6.75 13.02 7.56
C ASP A 100 5.65 13.13 6.50
N ARG A 101 5.66 14.27 5.80
CA ARG A 101 4.67 14.60 4.77
C ARG A 101 4.63 13.57 3.65
N ASP A 102 5.75 13.00 3.26
CA ASP A 102 5.80 12.04 2.16
C ASP A 102 5.13 10.73 2.59
N LEU A 103 5.42 10.26 3.81
CA LEU A 103 4.77 9.07 4.39
C LEU A 103 3.24 9.26 4.52
N LEU A 104 2.79 10.44 4.95
CA LEU A 104 1.37 10.78 5.03
C LEU A 104 0.69 10.77 3.65
N LEU A 105 1.38 11.25 2.62
CA LEU A 105 0.87 11.23 1.24
C LEU A 105 0.85 9.81 0.65
N MET A 106 1.82 8.96 1.00
CA MET A 106 1.79 7.54 0.63
C MET A 106 0.56 6.84 1.23
N VAL A 107 0.23 7.09 2.51
CA VAL A 107 -1.02 6.59 3.11
C VAL A 107 -2.24 7.15 2.39
N GLN A 108 -2.27 8.44 2.05
CA GLN A 108 -3.40 9.05 1.35
C GLN A 108 -3.67 8.41 -0.03
N TYR A 109 -2.61 8.11 -0.77
CA TYR A 109 -2.69 7.77 -2.19
C TYR A 109 -2.36 6.31 -2.49
N HIS A 110 -2.25 5.45 -1.47
CA HIS A 110 -1.88 4.04 -1.65
C HIS A 110 -2.75 3.30 -2.67
N ASP A 111 -4.06 3.56 -2.68
CA ASP A 111 -5.03 2.93 -3.59
C ASP A 111 -5.18 3.66 -4.93
N GLU A 112 -4.54 4.82 -5.11
CA GLU A 112 -4.67 5.62 -6.33
C GLU A 112 -4.16 4.90 -7.59
N PRO A 113 -3.02 4.18 -7.57
CA PRO A 113 -2.59 3.34 -8.70
C PRO A 113 -3.64 2.29 -9.09
N PHE A 114 -4.23 1.61 -8.11
CA PHE A 114 -5.28 0.61 -8.37
C PHE A 114 -6.55 1.27 -8.95
N ALA A 115 -6.95 2.43 -8.43
CA ALA A 115 -8.09 3.17 -8.94
C ALA A 115 -7.87 3.65 -10.39
N LEU A 116 -6.66 4.07 -10.73
CA LEU A 116 -6.27 4.43 -12.10
C LEU A 116 -6.24 3.22 -13.04
N TYR A 117 -5.69 2.08 -12.58
CA TYR A 117 -5.74 0.81 -13.30
C TYR A 117 -7.19 0.40 -13.62
N ARG A 118 -8.06 0.34 -12.62
CA ARG A 118 -9.48 -0.02 -12.84
C ARG A 118 -10.17 0.95 -13.79
N GLN A 119 -9.88 2.24 -13.69
CA GLN A 119 -10.42 3.22 -14.62
C GLN A 119 -9.93 2.97 -16.05
N HIS A 120 -8.65 2.64 -16.23
CA HIS A 120 -8.07 2.32 -17.52
C HIS A 120 -8.73 1.08 -18.13
N MET A 121 -8.89 0.00 -17.35
CA MET A 121 -9.57 -1.22 -17.81
C MET A 121 -11.01 -0.98 -18.22
N LEU A 122 -11.74 -0.13 -17.49
CA LEU A 122 -13.15 0.17 -17.78
C LEU A 122 -13.35 1.14 -18.95
N LYS A 123 -12.42 2.08 -19.16
CA LYS A 123 -12.61 3.21 -20.11
C LYS A 123 -11.63 3.21 -21.27
N GLY A 124 -10.67 2.29 -21.31
CA GLY A 124 -9.58 2.25 -22.28
C GLY A 124 -8.60 3.42 -22.19
N ARG A 125 -8.70 4.29 -21.17
CA ARG A 125 -7.85 5.49 -21.02
C ARG A 125 -7.54 5.82 -19.58
N VAL A 126 -6.30 6.25 -19.33
CA VAL A 126 -5.81 6.68 -18.01
C VAL A 126 -6.22 8.13 -17.77
N ASN A 127 -6.62 8.46 -16.53
CA ASN A 127 -6.80 9.85 -16.13
C ASN A 127 -5.43 10.49 -15.84
N LEU A 128 -4.88 11.17 -16.84
CA LEU A 128 -3.56 11.80 -16.77
C LEU A 128 -3.46 12.88 -15.68
N SER A 129 -4.54 13.60 -15.40
CA SER A 129 -4.54 14.62 -14.33
C SER A 129 -4.32 13.98 -12.96
N ARG A 130 -5.03 12.88 -12.67
CA ARG A 130 -4.86 12.12 -11.43
C ARG A 130 -3.49 11.45 -11.34
N LEU A 131 -3.02 10.86 -12.43
CA LEU A 131 -1.69 10.25 -12.51
C LEU A 131 -0.57 11.28 -12.26
N ASN A 132 -0.65 12.46 -12.88
CA ASN A 132 0.34 13.52 -12.67
C ASN A 132 0.27 14.06 -11.24
N LYS A 133 -0.94 14.25 -10.69
CA LYS A 133 -1.12 14.65 -9.28
C LYS A 133 -0.48 13.65 -8.32
N LEU A 134 -0.68 12.35 -8.53
CA LEU A 134 0.00 11.30 -7.76
C LEU A 134 1.52 11.47 -7.90
N ARG A 135 1.99 11.70 -9.12
CA ARG A 135 3.42 11.80 -9.38
C ARG A 135 4.11 13.00 -8.74
N ASP A 136 3.40 14.12 -8.70
CA ASP A 136 3.87 15.35 -8.07
C ASP A 136 3.76 15.31 -6.53
N SER A 137 2.98 14.36 -6.00
CA SER A 137 2.76 14.25 -4.55
C SER A 137 3.82 13.40 -3.83
N ILE A 138 4.26 12.31 -4.45
CA ILE A 138 5.19 11.35 -3.83
C ILE A 138 6.64 11.71 -4.14
N GLN A 139 7.48 11.78 -3.12
CA GLN A 139 8.91 12.09 -3.24
C GLN A 139 9.76 10.81 -3.29
N ASP A 140 9.63 9.92 -2.31
CA ASP A 140 10.35 8.64 -2.27
C ASP A 140 9.57 7.55 -3.00
N TRP A 141 9.68 7.56 -4.32
CA TRP A 141 9.08 6.55 -5.18
C TRP A 141 9.59 5.14 -4.95
N LYS A 142 10.84 4.97 -4.48
CA LYS A 142 11.35 3.62 -4.19
C LYS A 142 10.62 3.03 -2.99
N LEU A 143 10.35 3.84 -1.96
CA LEU A 143 9.54 3.41 -0.82
C LEU A 143 8.09 3.12 -1.25
N PHE A 144 7.47 4.02 -2.01
CA PHE A 144 6.09 3.86 -2.44
C PHE A 144 5.89 2.63 -3.34
N LEU A 145 6.76 2.39 -4.32
CA LEU A 145 6.67 1.22 -5.20
C LEU A 145 6.90 -0.09 -4.44
N ARG A 146 7.80 -0.11 -3.46
CA ARG A 146 7.96 -1.28 -2.57
C ARG A 146 6.71 -1.52 -1.74
N PHE A 147 6.08 -0.46 -1.23
CA PHE A 147 4.82 -0.59 -0.52
C PHE A 147 3.73 -1.17 -1.42
N LEU A 148 3.60 -0.70 -2.68
CA LEU A 148 2.63 -1.27 -3.62
C LEU A 148 2.90 -2.76 -3.87
N LEU A 149 4.16 -3.18 -3.98
CA LEU A 149 4.51 -4.60 -4.11
C LEU A 149 4.15 -5.39 -2.85
N VAL A 150 4.45 -4.87 -1.67
CA VAL A 150 4.12 -5.52 -0.40
C VAL A 150 2.61 -5.73 -0.29
N ASP A 151 1.80 -4.69 -0.51
CA ASP A 151 0.34 -4.79 -0.43
C ASP A 151 -0.28 -5.59 -1.59
N GLY A 152 0.22 -5.40 -2.81
CA GLY A 152 -0.40 -5.96 -4.01
C GLY A 152 -0.05 -7.41 -4.29
N TYR A 153 1.04 -7.94 -3.72
CA TYR A 153 1.50 -9.30 -3.95
C TYR A 153 0.96 -10.27 -2.87
N THR A 154 -0.37 -10.41 -2.77
CA THR A 154 -1.01 -11.33 -1.83
C THR A 154 -1.83 -12.41 -2.55
N PRO A 155 -2.05 -13.58 -1.93
CA PRO A 155 -2.98 -14.58 -2.45
C PRO A 155 -4.34 -13.96 -2.80
N GLY A 156 -4.84 -14.28 -4.00
CA GLY A 156 -6.14 -13.77 -4.46
C GLY A 156 -6.12 -12.38 -5.11
N LYS A 157 -4.99 -11.65 -5.11
CA LYS A 157 -4.80 -10.45 -5.94
C LYS A 157 -4.18 -10.82 -7.29
N SER A 158 -4.70 -10.23 -8.37
CA SER A 158 -4.10 -10.31 -9.70
C SER A 158 -2.80 -9.51 -9.75
N LEU A 159 -1.83 -9.95 -10.56
CA LEU A 159 -0.60 -9.21 -10.84
C LEU A 159 -0.79 -8.03 -11.78
N GLU A 160 -1.89 -7.98 -12.55
CA GLU A 160 -2.12 -6.94 -13.56
C GLU A 160 -2.04 -5.50 -13.02
N PRO A 161 -2.60 -5.15 -11.85
CA PRO A 161 -2.46 -3.80 -11.30
C PRO A 161 -1.01 -3.44 -10.93
N LEU A 162 -0.21 -4.43 -10.52
CA LEU A 162 1.21 -4.23 -10.22
C LEU A 162 2.02 -4.04 -11.50
N LEU A 163 1.73 -4.82 -12.55
CA LEU A 163 2.33 -4.63 -13.86
C LEU A 163 1.95 -3.28 -14.46
N TRP A 164 0.70 -2.86 -14.32
CA TRP A 164 0.25 -1.53 -14.71
C TRP A 164 1.02 -0.44 -13.96
N SER A 165 1.24 -0.62 -12.65
CA SER A 165 2.03 0.31 -11.82
C SER A 165 3.51 0.34 -12.25
N LEU A 166 4.08 -0.79 -12.66
CA LEU A 166 5.43 -0.86 -13.23
C LEU A 166 5.52 0.00 -14.50
N GLU A 167 4.57 -0.18 -15.42
CA GLU A 167 4.55 0.53 -16.71
C GLU A 167 4.29 2.03 -16.56
N ASN A 168 3.37 2.41 -15.68
CA ASN A 168 2.87 3.78 -15.59
C ASN A 168 3.54 4.60 -14.50
N LEU A 169 4.24 3.98 -13.54
CA LEU A 169 4.93 4.68 -12.45
C LEU A 169 6.43 4.40 -12.48
N ALA A 170 6.86 3.14 -12.43
CA ALA A 170 8.28 2.82 -12.31
C ALA A 170 9.09 3.12 -13.57
N LEU A 171 8.60 2.72 -14.75
CA LEU A 171 9.25 2.90 -16.05
C LEU A 171 9.56 4.40 -16.34
N PRO A 172 8.60 5.33 -16.23
CA PRO A 172 8.84 6.77 -16.43
C PRO A 172 9.87 7.37 -15.46
N LEU A 173 10.11 6.72 -14.32
CA LEU A 173 11.06 7.15 -13.30
C LEU A 173 12.42 6.44 -13.40
N GLY A 174 12.60 5.54 -14.38
CA GLY A 174 13.81 4.72 -14.50
C GLY A 174 13.97 3.68 -13.37
N LEU A 175 12.89 3.34 -12.67
CA LEU A 175 12.88 2.40 -11.54
C LEU A 175 12.45 0.97 -11.94
N GLU A 176 12.33 0.69 -13.23
CA GLU A 176 11.99 -0.65 -13.73
C GLU A 176 12.95 -1.75 -13.22
N PRO A 177 14.30 -1.59 -13.28
CA PRO A 177 15.19 -2.65 -12.82
C PRO A 177 15.01 -2.95 -11.32
N ASN A 178 14.73 -1.91 -10.52
CA ASN A 178 14.43 -2.04 -9.10
C ASN A 178 13.14 -2.83 -8.87
N MET A 179 12.05 -2.47 -9.57
CA MET A 179 10.76 -3.11 -9.37
C MET A 179 10.78 -4.58 -9.80
N ARG A 180 11.48 -4.92 -10.88
CA ARG A 180 11.69 -6.31 -11.30
C ARG A 180 12.48 -7.11 -10.27
N LEU A 181 13.56 -6.53 -9.72
CA LEU A 181 14.36 -7.17 -8.68
C LEU A 181 13.52 -7.46 -7.42
N TRP A 182 12.73 -6.48 -6.97
CA TRP A 182 11.90 -6.65 -5.77
C TRP A 182 10.75 -7.63 -6.00
N LEU A 183 10.11 -7.61 -7.18
CA LEU A 183 9.11 -8.61 -7.53
C LEU A 183 9.71 -10.02 -7.56
N ALA A 184 10.91 -10.17 -8.12
CA ALA A 184 11.63 -11.45 -8.13
C ALA A 184 11.84 -11.98 -6.70
N ALA A 185 12.30 -11.12 -5.78
CA ALA A 185 12.48 -11.48 -4.37
C ALA A 185 11.17 -11.91 -3.66
N LEU A 186 10.02 -11.36 -4.07
CA LEU A 186 8.71 -11.79 -3.54
C LEU A 186 8.26 -13.15 -4.11
N THR A 187 8.63 -13.44 -5.36
CA THR A 187 8.27 -14.66 -6.09
C THR A 187 9.19 -15.85 -5.84
N GLU A 188 10.41 -15.62 -5.35
CA GLU A 188 11.40 -16.68 -5.14
C GLU A 188 10.82 -17.77 -4.21
N GLY A 189 10.72 -19.00 -4.73
CA GLY A 189 10.19 -20.16 -4.01
C GLY A 189 8.66 -20.36 -4.04
N ARG A 190 7.89 -19.70 -4.94
CA ARG A 190 6.43 -19.98 -5.12
C ARG A 190 6.04 -20.28 -6.57
N GLU A 191 5.28 -21.35 -6.78
CA GLU A 191 4.45 -21.55 -7.98
C GLU A 191 3.16 -20.73 -7.83
N PHE A 192 2.85 -19.89 -8.80
CA PHE A 192 1.57 -19.16 -8.85
C PHE A 192 0.46 -20.11 -9.26
N GLN A 193 -0.59 -20.22 -8.44
CA GLN A 193 -1.89 -20.66 -8.92
C GLN A 193 -2.63 -19.42 -9.43
N CYS A 194 -2.54 -19.14 -10.74
CA CYS A 194 -3.55 -18.31 -11.38
C CYS A 194 -4.89 -19.04 -11.25
N ALA A 195 -5.83 -18.44 -10.54
CA ALA A 195 -7.25 -18.79 -10.67
C ALA A 195 -7.85 -18.06 -11.87
#